data_AF-A0A413HAY4-F1
#
_entry.id   AF-A0A413HAY4-F1
#
_cell.length_a   1.000
_cell.length_b   1.000
_cell.length_c   1.000
_cell.angle_alpha   90.00
_cell.angle_beta   90.00
_cell.angle_gamma   90.00
#
_symmetry.space_group_name_H-M   'P 1'
#
loop_
_entity.id
_entity.type
_entity.pdbx_description
1 polymer ?
#
loop_
_entity_poly.entity_id
_entity_poly.type
_entity_poly.pdbx_seq_one_letter_code
_entity_poly.pdbx_strand_id
1 'polypeptide(L)'
;MAIFNDKFKRARLDQSPYLFHFINGRDHSPCTTLQKILDEKQLISNKGYICFSASPITAIKRFFETKTKSTGQPMYLPWGLGFSRDILVRDFGARNVIYTDGNEDIPEHLKWRLIF
;
A
#
# COMPACT_ATOMS: atom_id res chain seq x y z
N MET A 1 9.55 21.15 -7.28
CA MET A 1 10.59 20.39 -6.56
C MET A 1 10.43 20.71 -5.08
N ALA A 2 9.72 19.88 -4.33
CA ALA A 2 9.47 20.17 -2.91
C ALA A 2 10.78 19.96 -2.14
N ILE A 3 11.28 21.03 -1.53
CA ILE A 3 12.44 21.00 -0.64
C ILE A 3 11.95 20.31 0.65
N PHE A 4 12.08 18.99 0.70
CA PHE A 4 11.66 18.21 1.86
C PHE A 4 12.71 18.34 2.97
N ASN A 5 12.32 18.92 4.11
CA ASN A 5 13.19 19.12 5.27
C ASN A 5 13.25 17.86 6.15
N ASP A 6 14.42 17.23 6.25
CA ASP A 6 14.66 16.00 7.04
C ASP A 6 14.31 16.11 8.53
N LYS A 7 14.26 17.34 9.07
CA LYS A 7 13.85 17.57 10.47
C LYS A 7 12.36 17.30 10.66
N PHE A 8 11.52 17.63 9.68
CA PHE A 8 10.08 17.39 9.72
C PHE A 8 9.74 15.92 9.46
N LYS A 9 10.47 15.23 8.57
CA LYS A 9 10.31 13.77 8.36
C LYS A 9 10.52 12.98 9.66
N ARG A 10 11.52 13.37 10.46
CA ARG A 10 11.81 12.73 11.76
C ARG A 10 10.79 13.05 12.85
N ALA A 11 10.10 14.19 12.76
CA ALA A 11 9.08 14.58 13.73
C ALA A 11 7.71 13.92 13.48
N ARG A 12 7.41 13.51 12.23
CA ARG A 12 6.15 12.85 11.86
C ARG A 12 6.24 11.33 12.03
N LEU A 13 6.16 10.89 13.28
CA LEU A 13 6.16 9.47 13.65
C LEU A 13 4.98 8.68 13.05
N ASP A 14 3.92 9.37 12.62
CA ASP A 14 2.75 8.81 11.96
C ASP A 14 2.99 8.44 10.49
N GLN A 15 4.05 8.97 9.86
CA GLN A 15 4.36 8.71 8.46
C GLN A 15 5.62 7.87 8.29
N SER A 16 5.43 6.58 8.03
CA SER A 16 6.54 5.69 7.66
C SER A 16 7.17 6.14 6.33
N PRO A 17 8.52 6.17 6.22
CA PRO A 17 9.21 6.36 4.94
C PRO A 17 9.00 5.17 3.99
N TYR A 18 8.40 4.08 4.49
CA TYR A 18 8.04 2.91 3.71
C TYR A 18 6.53 2.83 3.46
N LEU A 19 6.16 2.30 2.30
CA LEU A 19 4.82 1.82 2.01
C LEU A 19 4.84 0.29 1.98
N PHE A 20 3.77 -0.34 2.46
CA PHE A 20 3.74 -1.79 2.66
C PHE A 20 2.81 -2.49 1.67
N HIS A 21 3.31 -3.55 1.04
CA HIS A 21 2.49 -4.49 0.29
C HIS A 21 2.31 -5.76 1.11
N PHE A 22 1.07 -6.13 1.43
CA PHE A 22 0.75 -7.32 2.22
C PHE A 22 0.23 -8.44 1.34
N ILE A 23 0.54 -9.68 1.74
CA ILE A 23 0.06 -10.90 1.08
C ILE A 23 -1.47 -10.96 1.18
N ASN A 24 -2.09 -11.47 0.12
CA ASN A 24 -3.54 -11.62 0.03
C ASN A 24 -4.08 -12.49 1.17
N GLY A 25 -5.19 -12.06 1.79
CA GLY A 25 -5.88 -12.78 2.86
C GLY A 25 -6.33 -14.20 2.53
N ARG A 26 -6.42 -14.54 1.24
CA ARG A 26 -6.80 -15.88 0.75
C ARG A 26 -5.61 -16.81 0.47
N ASP A 27 -4.39 -16.32 0.64
CA ASP A 27 -3.18 -17.13 0.40
C ASP A 27 -3.02 -18.18 1.52
N HIS A 28 -2.86 -19.45 1.13
CA HIS A 28 -2.69 -20.57 2.07
C HIS A 28 -1.22 -20.87 2.40
N SER A 29 -0.28 -20.22 1.74
CA SER A 29 1.17 -20.42 1.91
C SER A 29 1.93 -19.09 1.79
N PRO A 30 1.65 -18.11 2.68
CA PRO A 30 2.18 -16.75 2.57
C PRO A 30 3.71 -16.68 2.59
N CYS A 31 4.38 -17.58 3.32
CA CYS A 31 5.84 -17.64 3.35
C CYS A 31 6.42 -18.05 1.98
N THR A 32 5.80 -19.01 1.31
CA THR A 32 6.19 -19.44 -0.04
C THR A 32 5.97 -18.32 -1.05
N THR A 33 4.84 -17.63 -0.96
CA THR A 33 4.56 -16.47 -1.83
C THR A 33 5.57 -15.35 -1.59
N LEU A 34 5.91 -15.07 -0.33
CA LEU A 34 6.92 -14.08 0.02
C LEU A 34 8.31 -14.47 -0.52
N GLN A 35 8.69 -15.74 -0.36
CA GLN A 35 9.95 -16.28 -0.89
C GLN A 35 10.02 -16.10 -2.41
N LYS A 36 8.94 -16.45 -3.12
CA LYS A 36 8.86 -16.26 -4.57
C LYS A 36 9.05 -14.80 -4.98
N ILE A 37 8.42 -13.85 -4.28
CA ILE A 37 8.60 -12.42 -4.55
C ILE A 37 10.06 -11.99 -4.35
N LEU A 38 10.72 -12.51 -3.32
CA LEU A 38 12.14 -12.21 -3.05
C LEU A 38 13.07 -12.83 -4.10
N ASP A 39 12.82 -14.06 -4.51
CA ASP A 39 13.62 -14.79 -5.50
C ASP A 39 13.50 -14.14 -6.89
N GLU A 40 12.28 -13.80 -7.30
CA GLU A 40 12.00 -13.19 -8.60
C GLU A 40 12.20 -11.67 -8.58
N LYS A 41 12.31 -11.04 -7.41
CA LYS A 41 12.46 -9.59 -7.20
C LYS A 41 11.38 -8.75 -7.87
N GLN A 42 10.17 -9.28 -7.94
CA GLN A 42 9.05 -8.61 -8.63
C GLN A 42 7.73 -8.79 -7.90
N LEU A 43 6.87 -7.77 -8.02
CA LEU A 43 5.47 -7.84 -7.67
C LEU A 43 4.65 -7.90 -8.96
N ILE A 44 3.73 -8.86 -9.06
CA ILE A 44 2.89 -9.06 -10.24
C ILE A 44 1.41 -8.91 -9.81
N SER A 45 0.64 -8.18 -10.61
CA SER A 45 -0.80 -8.04 -10.42
C SER A 45 -1.53 -8.19 -11.75
N ASN A 46 -2.55 -9.04 -11.77
CA ASN A 46 -3.45 -9.20 -12.91
C ASN A 46 -4.47 -8.04 -13.06
N LYS A 47 -4.55 -7.14 -12.08
CA LYS A 47 -5.48 -6.00 -12.09
C LYS A 47 -4.91 -4.76 -12.81
N GLY A 48 -3.66 -4.80 -13.26
CA GLY A 48 -2.96 -3.66 -13.84
C GLY A 48 -2.53 -2.60 -12.83
N TYR A 49 -2.57 -2.91 -11.53
CA TYR A 49 -2.07 -2.04 -10.47
C TYR A 49 -1.66 -2.84 -9.23
N ILE A 50 -0.74 -2.26 -8.45
CA ILE A 50 -0.28 -2.78 -7.16
C ILE A 50 -0.59 -1.72 -6.11
N CYS A 51 -1.26 -2.12 -5.03
CA CYS A 51 -1.57 -1.23 -3.91
C CYS A 51 -0.55 -1.39 -2.79
N PHE A 52 -0.24 -0.26 -2.16
CA PHE A 52 0.59 -0.21 -0.96
C PHE A 52 -0.13 0.57 0.15
N SER A 53 0.01 0.12 1.39
CA SER A 53 -0.52 0.80 2.55
C SER A 53 0.48 1.82 3.09
N ALA A 54 0.00 3.04 3.35
CA ALA A 54 0.70 4.07 4.09
C ALA A 54 0.33 4.08 5.59
N SER A 55 -0.56 3.18 6.03
CA SER A 55 -1.06 3.15 7.40
C SER A 55 0.09 2.85 8.39
N PRO A 56 0.11 3.49 9.57
CA PRO A 56 1.05 3.16 10.62
C PRO A 56 0.95 1.67 10.99
N ILE A 57 2.08 0.96 11.05
CA ILE A 57 2.12 -0.47 11.40
C ILE A 57 1.44 -0.73 12.75
N THR A 58 1.63 0.19 13.71
CA THR A 58 1.01 0.09 15.04
C THR A 58 -0.52 0.15 15.01
N ALA A 59 -1.11 0.78 13.99
CA ALA A 59 -2.56 0.90 13.81
C ALA A 59 -3.15 -0.20 12.91
N ILE A 60 -2.31 -1.01 12.23
CA ILE A 60 -2.75 -1.94 11.18
C ILE A 60 -3.19 -3.31 11.71
N LYS A 61 -3.10 -3.59 13.02
CA LYS A 61 -3.46 -4.91 13.57
C LYS A 61 -4.90 -5.32 13.25
N ARG A 62 -5.86 -4.39 13.40
CA ARG A 62 -7.28 -4.61 13.07
C ARG A 62 -7.51 -4.92 11.59
N PHE A 63 -6.64 -4.46 10.70
CA PHE A 63 -6.73 -4.72 9.26
C PHE A 63 -6.64 -6.21 8.93
N PHE A 64 -5.83 -6.96 9.69
CA PHE A 64 -5.64 -8.40 9.50
C PHE A 64 -6.73 -9.25 10.17
N GLU A 65 -7.56 -8.65 11.02
CA GLU A 65 -8.66 -9.31 11.72
C GLU A 65 -10.01 -9.01 11.05
N THR A 66 -10.11 -7.90 10.30
CA THR A 66 -11.36 -7.42 9.71
C THR A 66 -11.73 -8.26 8.48
N LYS A 67 -12.77 -9.08 8.62
CA LYS A 67 -13.32 -9.91 7.54
C LYS A 67 -14.08 -9.06 6.53
N THR A 68 -13.84 -9.33 5.25
CA THR A 68 -14.60 -8.69 4.17
C THR A 68 -15.92 -9.44 3.94
N LYS A 69 -16.99 -8.71 3.61
CA LYS A 69 -18.32 -9.30 3.35
C LYS A 69 -18.31 -10.29 2.19
N SER A 70 -17.48 -10.06 1.18
CA SER A 70 -17.45 -10.88 -0.04
C SER A 70 -16.74 -12.23 0.14
N THR A 71 -15.85 -12.36 1.12
CA THR A 71 -15.01 -13.56 1.26
C THR A 71 -15.16 -14.25 2.61
N GLY A 72 -15.68 -13.56 3.62
CA GLY A 72 -15.66 -14.04 5.00
C GLY A 72 -14.25 -14.13 5.61
N GLN A 73 -13.23 -13.68 4.89
CA GLN A 73 -11.82 -13.69 5.27
C GLN A 73 -11.27 -12.25 5.35
N PRO A 74 -10.21 -12.01 6.15
CA PRO A 74 -9.46 -10.77 6.08
C PRO A 74 -8.99 -10.45 4.66
N MET A 75 -8.82 -9.17 4.33
CA MET A 75 -8.34 -8.79 3.00
C MET A 75 -6.85 -9.11 2.80
N TYR A 76 -6.06 -9.01 3.87
CA TYR A 76 -4.63 -9.21 3.86
C TYR A 76 -4.19 -10.06 5.04
N LEU A 77 -3.07 -10.78 4.87
CA LEU A 77 -2.36 -11.47 5.94
C LEU A 77 -1.29 -10.56 6.55
N PRO A 78 -0.84 -10.80 7.80
CA PRO A 78 0.24 -10.03 8.45
C PRO A 78 1.64 -10.37 7.91
N TRP A 79 1.74 -10.69 6.62
CA TRP A 79 2.97 -10.95 5.89
C TRP A 79 3.08 -9.92 4.76
N GLY A 80 4.24 -9.30 4.59
CA GLY A 80 4.39 -8.26 3.58
C GLY A 80 5.79 -7.71 3.46
N LEU A 81 5.96 -6.80 2.49
CA LEU A 81 7.22 -6.13 2.17
C LEU A 81 7.05 -4.62 2.25
N GLY A 82 8.03 -3.97 2.87
CA GLY A 82 8.14 -2.52 2.91
C GLY A 82 9.00 -2.00 1.77
N PHE A 83 8.52 -0.99 1.07
CA PHE A 83 9.21 -0.34 -0.04
C PHE A 83 9.42 1.13 0.27
N SER A 84 10.58 1.67 -0.08
CA SER A 84 10.84 3.09 0.07
C SER A 84 9.80 3.89 -0.72
N ARG A 85 9.07 4.76 -0.02
CA ARG A 85 8.04 5.63 -0.61
C ARG A 85 8.65 6.50 -1.71
N ASP A 86 9.83 7.06 -1.45
CA ASP A 86 10.50 7.98 -2.36
C ASP A 86 10.88 7.27 -3.67
N ILE A 87 11.33 6.01 -3.60
CA ILE A 87 11.62 5.18 -4.79
C ILE A 87 10.32 4.87 -5.55
N LEU A 88 9.27 4.42 -4.86
CA LEU A 88 7.98 4.10 -5.51
C LEU A 88 7.40 5.31 -6.24
N VAL A 89 7.47 6.51 -5.66
CA VAL A 89 6.92 7.73 -6.27
C VAL A 89 7.78 8.23 -7.43
N ARG A 90 9.11 8.27 -7.23
CA ARG A 90 10.06 8.84 -8.20
C ARG A 90 10.28 7.92 -9.40
N ASP A 91 10.52 6.63 -9.14
CA ASP A 91 11.02 5.68 -10.14
C ASP A 91 9.89 4.83 -10.73
N PHE A 92 8.83 4.57 -9.97
CA PHE A 92 7.70 3.73 -10.39
C PHE A 92 6.38 4.48 -10.57
N GLY A 93 6.39 5.81 -10.41
CA GLY A 93 5.21 6.64 -10.66
C GLY A 93 4.04 6.37 -9.69
N ALA A 94 4.29 5.82 -8.50
CA ALA A 94 3.24 5.58 -7.52
C ALA A 94 2.49 6.88 -7.18
N ARG A 95 1.17 6.79 -7.00
CA ARG A 95 0.28 7.91 -6.68
C ARG A 95 -0.61 7.56 -5.50
N ASN A 96 -1.01 8.59 -4.77
CA ASN A 96 -2.06 8.45 -3.77
C ASN A 96 -3.36 8.03 -4.46
N VAL A 97 -4.08 7.17 -3.76
CA VAL A 97 -5.38 6.66 -4.18
C VAL A 97 -6.43 7.26 -3.25
N ILE A 98 -7.53 7.72 -3.85
CA ILE A 98 -8.73 8.08 -3.11
C ILE A 98 -9.84 7.10 -3.46
N TYR A 99 -10.45 6.58 -2.40
CA TYR A 99 -11.69 5.84 -2.48
C TYR A 99 -12.82 6.87 -2.41
N THR A 100 -13.60 6.95 -3.47
CA THR A 100 -14.68 7.91 -3.64
C THR A 100 -15.95 7.14 -3.97
N ASP A 101 -17.11 7.68 -3.59
CA ASP A 101 -18.40 7.18 -4.06
C ASP A 101 -18.74 7.68 -5.48
N GLY A 102 -17.87 8.48 -6.08
CA GLY A 102 -18.03 9.06 -7.42
C GLY A 102 -18.74 10.40 -7.46
N ASN A 103 -19.17 10.94 -6.31
CA ASN A 103 -19.85 12.24 -6.24
C ASN A 103 -18.89 13.41 -5.97
N GLU A 104 -17.60 13.14 -5.85
CA GLU A 104 -16.58 14.11 -5.48
C GLU A 104 -15.86 14.66 -6.71
N ASP A 105 -15.84 15.99 -6.86
CA ASP A 105 -15.08 16.67 -7.90
C ASP A 105 -13.61 16.80 -7.46
N ILE A 106 -12.76 15.85 -7.90
CA ILE A 106 -11.34 15.84 -7.57
C ILE A 106 -10.55 16.60 -8.64
N PRO A 107 -9.86 17.70 -8.28
CA PRO A 107 -9.12 18.49 -9.26
C PRO A 107 -8.06 17.67 -10.00
N GLU A 108 -8.10 17.72 -11.34
CA GLU A 108 -7.24 16.91 -12.22
C GLU A 108 -5.74 17.13 -11.98
N HIS A 109 -5.35 18.35 -11.57
CA HIS A 109 -3.97 18.72 -11.26
C HIS A 109 -3.36 17.95 -10.09
N LEU A 110 -4.17 17.34 -9.21
CA LEU A 110 -3.70 16.52 -8.09
C LEU A 110 -3.13 15.16 -8.56
N LYS A 111 -3.48 14.72 -9.78
CA LYS A 111 -3.03 13.45 -10.39
C LYS A 111 -3.26 12.23 -9.47
N TRP A 112 -4.37 12.24 -8.72
CA TRP A 112 -4.77 11.14 -7.86
C TRP A 112 -5.47 10.04 -8.68
N ARG A 113 -5.35 8.80 -8.21
CA ARG A 113 -6.09 7.69 -8.81
C ARG A 113 -7.39 7.48 -8.05
N LEU A 114 -8.51 7.52 -8.77
CA LEU A 114 -9.83 7.20 -8.22
C LEU A 114 -10.04 5.69 -8.25
N ILE A 115 -10.51 5.14 -7.13
CA ILE A 115 -11.06 3.78 -7.07
C ILE A 115 -12.52 3.91 -6.64
N PHE A 116 -13.40 3.39 -7.49
CA PHE A 116 -14.84 3.26 -7.28
C PHE A 116 -15.17 1.89 -6.66
#